data_AF-A0A534NLC3-F1
#
_entry.id   AF-A0A534NLC3-F1
#
_cell.length_a   1.000
_cell.length_b   1.000
_cell.length_c   1.000
_cell.angle_alpha   90.00
_cell.angle_beta   90.00
_cell.angle_gamma   90.00
#
_symmetry.space_group_name_H-M   'P 1'
#
loop_
_entity.id
_entity.type
_entity.pdbx_description
1 polymer ?
#
loop_
_entity_poly.entity_id
_entity_poly.type
_entity_poly.pdbx_seq_one_letter_code
_entity_poly.pdbx_strand_id
1 'polypeptide(L)'
;MTQDFRNQGLIISENLEEYDGTTAVVRTHHLSAKEIEFLRWRAERWMKLRHFPAAFVHSPLFVLRHGLKMLAHTFRGSTIKSLLGLEDERRSFERYCAIRETERAYI
;
A
#
# COMPACT_ATOMS: atom_id res chain seq x y z
N MET A 1 -9.54 8.91 -6.19
CA MET A 1 -9.25 10.07 -5.31
C MET A 1 -10.52 10.66 -4.72
N THR A 2 -11.41 11.31 -5.50
CA THR A 2 -12.65 11.92 -4.95
C THR A 2 -13.60 10.89 -4.32
N GLN A 3 -13.77 9.73 -4.94
CA GLN A 3 -14.59 8.65 -4.39
C GLN A 3 -14.02 8.08 -3.07
N ASP A 4 -12.69 8.01 -2.96
CA ASP A 4 -12.02 7.50 -1.76
C ASP A 4 -12.22 8.45 -0.57
N PHE A 5 -12.17 9.77 -0.80
CA PHE A 5 -12.49 10.78 0.21
C PHE A 5 -13.96 10.71 0.63
N ARG A 6 -14.88 10.51 -0.33
CA ARG A 6 -16.31 10.34 -0.04
C ARG A 6 -16.57 9.08 0.80
N ASN A 7 -15.99 7.95 0.41
CA ASN A 7 -16.14 6.68 1.13
C ASN A 7 -15.54 6.72 2.54
N GLN A 8 -14.49 7.52 2.75
CA GLN A 8 -13.89 7.74 4.08
C GLN A 8 -14.58 8.87 4.86
N GLY A 9 -15.64 9.49 4.32
CA GLY A 9 -16.35 10.59 4.96
C GLY A 9 -15.44 11.79 5.24
N LEU A 10 -14.46 12.02 4.37
CA LEU A 10 -13.46 13.09 4.52
C LEU A 10 -13.91 14.41 3.87
N ILE A 11 -14.97 14.39 3.06
CA ILE A 11 -15.54 15.59 2.44
C ILE A 11 -16.37 16.34 3.49
N ILE A 12 -16.04 17.61 3.73
CA ILE A 12 -16.75 18.48 4.68
C ILE A 12 -17.87 19.24 3.96
N SER A 13 -17.60 19.74 2.76
CA SER A 13 -18.58 20.41 1.90
C SER A 13 -18.41 19.95 0.45
N GLU A 14 -19.53 19.72 -0.22
CA GLU A 14 -19.60 19.41 -1.65
C GLU A 14 -20.02 20.64 -2.48
N ASN A 15 -20.44 21.72 -1.82
CA ASN A 15 -20.92 22.92 -2.49
C ASN A 15 -19.76 23.86 -2.82
N LEU A 16 -19.40 23.92 -4.10
CA LEU A 16 -18.31 24.77 -4.58
C LEU A 16 -18.63 26.26 -4.45
N GLU A 17 -19.91 26.64 -4.43
CA GLU A 17 -20.36 28.04 -4.34
C GLU A 17 -20.14 28.63 -2.93
N GLU A 18 -20.05 27.77 -1.91
CA GLU A 18 -19.74 28.15 -0.53
C GLU A 18 -18.23 28.25 -0.27
N TYR A 19 -17.40 27.84 -1.24
CA TYR A 19 -15.95 27.89 -1.08
C TYR A 19 -15.42 29.30 -1.30
N ASP A 20 -15.06 29.94 -0.19
CA ASP A 20 -14.51 31.30 -0.13
C ASP A 20 -12.97 31.33 -0.14
N GLY A 21 -12.31 30.18 -0.30
CA GLY A 21 -10.85 30.08 -0.24
C GLY A 21 -10.27 29.92 1.17
N THR A 22 -11.08 30.04 2.22
CA THR A 22 -10.64 29.86 3.63
C THR A 22 -11.30 28.65 4.30
N THR A 23 -12.44 28.23 3.76
CA THR A 23 -13.21 27.08 4.26
C THR A 23 -12.52 25.76 3.91
N ALA A 24 -12.25 24.94 4.92
CA ALA A 24 -11.72 23.59 4.69
C ALA A 24 -12.77 22.71 3.99
N VAL A 25 -12.46 22.24 2.77
CA VAL A 25 -13.36 21.36 1.99
C VAL A 25 -13.18 19.87 2.31
N VAL A 26 -12.05 19.51 2.91
CA VAL A 26 -11.68 18.14 3.27
C VAL A 26 -11.09 18.12 4.68
N ARG A 27 -11.45 17.13 5.49
CA ARG A 27 -10.84 16.86 6.81
C ARG A 27 -9.75 15.80 6.71
N THR A 28 -8.90 15.75 7.72
CA THR A 28 -7.92 14.67 7.91
C THR A 28 -8.33 13.75 9.05
N HIS A 29 -8.01 12.46 8.95
CA HIS A 29 -8.05 11.55 10.10
C HIS A 29 -6.68 11.48 10.76
N HIS A 30 -6.66 11.53 12.09
CA HIS A 30 -5.47 11.17 12.83
C HIS A 30 -5.28 9.64 12.77
N LEU A 31 -4.10 9.21 12.33
CA LEU A 31 -3.72 7.81 12.25
C LEU A 31 -2.49 7.56 13.12
N SER A 32 -2.47 6.41 13.80
CA SER A 32 -1.27 5.99 14.53
C SER A 32 -0.13 5.68 13.56
N ALA A 33 1.12 5.74 14.03
CA ALA A 33 2.29 5.42 13.21
C ALA A 33 2.18 4.01 12.58
N LYS A 34 1.71 3.02 13.34
CA LYS A 34 1.52 1.64 12.85
C LYS A 34 0.45 1.55 11.75
N GLU A 35 -0.61 2.34 11.87
CA GLU A 35 -1.67 2.44 10.87
C GLU A 35 -1.13 3.05 9.55
N ILE A 36 -0.32 4.11 9.66
CA ILE A 36 0.33 4.76 8.52
C ILE A 36 1.26 3.75 7.82
N GLU A 37 2.08 3.02 8.59
CA GLU A 37 2.97 2.00 8.03
C GLU A 37 2.20 0.88 7.33
N PHE A 38 1.09 0.43 7.90
CA PHE A 38 0.22 -0.58 7.28
C PHE A 38 -0.35 -0.09 5.95
N LEU A 39 -0.91 1.13 5.92
CA LEU A 39 -1.47 1.70 4.69
C LEU A 39 -0.40 1.89 3.62
N ARG A 40 0.79 2.37 4.00
CA ARG A 40 1.93 2.51 3.09
C ARG A 40 2.38 1.16 2.56
N TRP A 41 2.57 0.17 3.44
CA TRP A 41 2.92 -1.20 3.05
C TRP A 41 1.90 -1.79 2.07
N ARG A 42 0.61 -1.60 2.33
CA ARG A 42 -0.46 -2.09 1.45
C ARG A 42 -0.40 -1.43 0.06
N ALA A 43 -0.25 -0.12 0.00
CA ALA A 43 -0.21 0.63 -1.26
C ALA A 43 1.05 0.34 -2.09
N GLU A 44 2.22 0.28 -1.45
CA GLU A 44 3.50 0.11 -2.13
C GLU A 44 3.61 -1.21 -2.90
N ARG A 45 3.02 -2.30 -2.40
CA ARG A 45 3.08 -3.63 -3.06
C ARG A 45 2.49 -3.59 -4.46
N TRP A 46 1.28 -3.06 -4.55
CA TRP A 46 0.54 -2.94 -5.80
C TRP A 46 1.18 -1.91 -6.74
N MET A 47 1.72 -0.82 -6.17
CA MET A 47 2.49 0.13 -6.94
C MET A 47 3.71 -0.54 -7.60
N LYS A 48 4.52 -1.29 -6.85
CA LYS A 48 5.70 -2.00 -7.39
C LYS A 48 5.30 -3.03 -8.45
N LEU A 49 4.23 -3.78 -8.22
CA LEU A 49 3.70 -4.74 -9.20
C LEU A 49 3.23 -4.05 -10.49
N ARG A 50 2.63 -2.86 -10.42
CA ARG A 50 2.18 -2.11 -11.60
C ARG A 50 3.33 -1.69 -12.53
N HIS A 51 4.55 -1.55 -12.00
CA HIS A 51 5.74 -1.23 -12.80
C HIS A 51 6.41 -2.46 -13.43
N PHE A 52 5.97 -3.67 -13.05
CA PHE A 52 6.55 -4.93 -13.52
C PHE A 52 6.41 -5.14 -15.04
N PRO A 53 5.26 -4.80 -15.68
CA PRO A 53 5.14 -4.88 -17.14
C PRO A 53 6.13 -3.97 -17.87
N ALA A 54 6.34 -2.75 -17.39
CA ALA A 54 7.33 -1.84 -17.97
C ALA A 54 8.75 -2.40 -17.84
N ALA A 55 9.10 -2.93 -16.66
CA ALA A 55 10.39 -3.60 -16.46
C ALA A 55 10.56 -4.83 -17.39
N PHE A 56 9.48 -5.56 -17.66
CA PHE A 56 9.50 -6.69 -18.58
C PHE A 56 9.74 -6.25 -20.03
N VAL A 57 9.10 -5.18 -20.49
CA VAL A 57 9.32 -4.62 -21.84
C VAL A 57 10.77 -4.18 -22.02
N HIS A 58 11.34 -3.51 -21.03
CA HIS A 58 12.72 -3.03 -21.12
C HIS A 58 13.77 -4.12 -20.91
N SER A 59 13.49 -5.16 -20.13
CA SER A 59 14.48 -6.17 -19.74
C SER A 59 13.84 -7.54 -19.50
N PRO A 60 13.37 -8.22 -20.55
CA PRO A 60 12.58 -9.44 -20.41
C PRO A 60 13.37 -10.60 -19.79
N LEU A 61 14.63 -10.80 -20.20
CA LEU A 61 15.51 -11.84 -19.64
C LEU A 61 15.77 -11.64 -18.14
N PHE A 62 15.92 -10.39 -17.70
CA PHE A 62 16.12 -10.07 -16.28
C PHE A 62 14.88 -10.42 -15.47
N VAL A 63 13.70 -10.02 -15.96
CA VAL A 63 12.43 -10.28 -15.28
C VAL A 63 12.09 -11.77 -15.29
N LEU A 64 12.36 -12.51 -16.37
CA LEU A 64 12.17 -13.97 -16.39
C LEU A 64 13.07 -14.68 -15.37
N ARG A 65 14.33 -14.24 -15.24
CA ARG A 65 15.29 -14.86 -14.32
C ARG A 65 15.07 -14.49 -12.84
N HIS A 66 14.70 -13.25 -12.56
CA HIS A 66 14.65 -12.72 -11.19
C HIS A 66 13.23 -12.37 -10.72
N GLY A 67 12.23 -12.46 -11.58
CA GLY A 67 10.89 -11.97 -11.33
C GLY A 67 10.23 -12.61 -10.12
N LEU A 68 10.35 -13.93 -9.98
CA LEU A 68 9.82 -14.64 -8.81
C LEU A 68 10.46 -14.17 -7.50
N LYS A 69 11.77 -13.91 -7.49
CA LYS A 69 12.47 -13.37 -6.31
C LYS A 69 12.00 -11.94 -6.00
N MET A 70 11.83 -11.10 -7.02
CA MET A 70 11.31 -9.74 -6.85
C MET A 70 9.88 -9.74 -6.31
N LEU A 71 9.02 -10.64 -6.80
CA LEU A 71 7.66 -10.81 -6.29
C LEU A 71 7.65 -11.32 -4.86
N ALA A 72 8.51 -12.29 -4.52
CA ALA A 72 8.66 -12.79 -3.14
C ALA A 72 9.10 -11.68 -2.18
N HIS A 73 9.97 -10.78 -2.61
CA HIS A 73 10.35 -9.60 -1.82
C HIS A 73 9.24 -8.55 -1.73
N THR A 74 8.51 -8.32 -2.82
CA THR A 74 7.41 -7.34 -2.87
C THR A 74 6.25 -7.78 -1.97
N PHE A 75 5.90 -9.06 -1.97
CA PHE A 75 4.83 -9.65 -1.17
C PHE A 75 5.34 -10.37 0.07
N ARG A 76 6.49 -9.94 0.61
CA ARG A 76 7.07 -10.57 1.79
C ARG A 76 6.13 -10.45 2.99
N GLY A 77 5.90 -11.56 3.69
CA GLY A 77 4.91 -11.65 4.77
C GLY A 77 3.49 -11.99 4.29
N SER A 78 3.20 -11.98 2.99
CA SER A 78 1.93 -12.48 2.44
C SER A 78 2.00 -14.00 2.23
N THR A 79 0.91 -14.70 2.51
CA THR A 79 0.69 -16.11 2.11
C THR A 79 -0.20 -16.20 0.87
N ILE A 80 -0.25 -17.38 0.25
CA ILE A 80 -1.26 -17.69 -0.78
C ILE A 80 -2.69 -17.43 -0.25
N LYS A 81 -2.96 -17.70 1.03
CA LYS A 81 -4.25 -17.39 1.66
C LYS A 81 -4.54 -15.90 1.70
N SER A 82 -3.55 -15.07 2.05
CA SER A 82 -3.71 -13.60 2.02
C SER A 82 -3.88 -13.06 0.60
N LEU A 83 -3.25 -13.68 -0.41
CA LEU A 83 -3.41 -13.28 -1.80
C LEU A 83 -4.82 -13.61 -2.31
N LEU A 84 -5.41 -14.71 -1.84
CA LEU A 84 -6.78 -15.12 -2.13
C LEU A 84 -7.83 -14.39 -1.26
N GLY A 85 -7.43 -13.45 -0.39
CA GLY A 85 -8.33 -12.72 0.51
C GLY A 85 -8.91 -13.56 1.65
N LEU A 86 -8.37 -14.76 1.89
CA LEU A 86 -8.78 -15.69 2.95
C LEU A 86 -8.08 -15.41 4.28
N GLU A 87 -7.17 -14.44 4.31
CA GLU A 87 -6.44 -14.01 5.50
C GLU A 87 -6.49 -12.48 5.59
N ASP A 88 -6.68 -11.97 6.82
CA ASP A 88 -6.62 -10.54 7.11
C ASP A 88 -5.24 -9.97 6.69
N GLU A 89 -5.27 -8.87 5.93
CA GLU A 89 -4.08 -8.15 5.51
C GLU A 89 -3.24 -7.69 6.70
N ARG A 90 -3.87 -7.40 7.86
CA ARG A 90 -3.15 -6.99 9.08
C ARG A 90 -2.26 -8.11 9.61
N ARG A 91 -2.68 -9.37 9.53
CA ARG A 91 -1.83 -10.52 9.92
C ARG A 91 -0.64 -10.69 8.98
N SER A 92 -0.82 -10.40 7.70
CA SER A 92 0.28 -10.39 6.73
C SER A 92 1.28 -9.26 7.01
N PHE A 93 0.77 -8.10 7.41
CA PHE A 93 1.59 -6.96 7.82
C PHE A 93 2.38 -7.23 9.11
N GLU A 94 1.78 -7.86 10.12
CA GLU A 94 2.49 -8.24 11.35
C GLU A 94 3.64 -9.19 11.07
N ARG A 95 3.44 -10.18 10.18
CA ARG A 95 4.52 -11.07 9.73
C ARG A 95 5.61 -10.31 8.98
N TYR A 96 5.23 -9.35 8.13
CA TYR A 96 6.19 -8.46 7.49
C TYR A 96 7.02 -7.66 8.51
N CYS A 97 6.38 -7.07 9.53
CA CYS A 97 7.07 -6.36 10.60
C CYS A 97 8.06 -7.26 11.35
N ALA A 98 7.65 -8.47 11.76
CA ALA A 98 8.51 -9.42 12.45
C ALA A 98 9.76 -9.81 11.62
N ILE A 99 9.57 -9.98 10.31
CA ILE A 99 10.68 -10.22 9.38
C ILE A 99 11.63 -9.00 9.33
N ARG A 100 11.10 -7.79 9.32
CA ARG A 100 11.92 -6.56 9.28
C ARG A 100 12.64 -6.30 10.61
N GLU A 101 12.04 -6.65 11.73
CA GLU A 101 12.67 -6.57 13.04
C GLU A 101 13.87 -7.52 13.15
N THR A 102 13.71 -8.77 12.70
CA THR A 102 14.83 -9.73 12.68
C THR A 102 15.96 -9.30 11.74
N GLU A 103 15.64 -8.73 10.57
CA GLU A 103 16.64 -8.15 9.67
C GLU A 103 17.38 -6.96 10.27
N ARG A 104 16.69 -6.09 11.01
CA ARG A 104 17.33 -4.95 11.69
C ARG A 104 18.21 -5.37 12.85
N ALA A 105 17.83 -6.41 13.59
CA ALA A 105 18.64 -6.94 14.68
C ALA A 105 19.93 -7.64 14.22
N TYR A 106 20.01 -8.01 12.95
CA TYR A 106 21.18 -8.65 12.34
C TYR A 106 22.24 -7.64 11.85
N ILE A 107 21.90 -6.34 11.75
CA ILE A 107 22.80 -5.24 11.34
C ILE A 107 23.35 -4.55 12.58
#